data_AF-A0A4V3MUR1-F1
#
_entry.id   AF-A0A4V3MUR1-F1
#
_cell.length_a   1.000
_cell.length_b   1.000
_cell.length_c   1.000
_cell.angle_alpha   90.00
_cell.angle_beta   90.00
_cell.angle_gamma   90.00
#
_symmetry.space_group_name_H-M   'P 1'
#
loop_
_entity.id
_entity.type
_entity.pdbx_description
1 polymer ?
#
loop_
_entity_poly.entity_id
_entity_poly.type
_entity_poly.pdbx_seq_one_letter_code
_entity_poly.pdbx_strand_id
1 'polypeptide(L)'
;FPLLYGPAKSFRTAKPGKKATGPSVLIIPTYRAGATDIGDRVASVCIFKNKVIAIFGMGAIGAPVAIELALNGCSHLIVIDHDIVEPGNSIRWPLGATAWGMRKTTAVKQHVESEYTGV
;
A
#
# COMPACT_ATOMS: atom_id res chain seq x y z
N PHE A 1 -18.16 -5.79 6.52
CA PHE A 1 -18.28 -7.02 7.33
C PHE A 1 -17.78 -6.73 8.75
N PRO A 2 -18.38 -7.30 9.80
CA PRO A 2 -17.89 -7.14 11.17
C PRO A 2 -16.71 -8.08 11.43
N LEU A 3 -15.53 -7.53 11.69
CA LEU A 3 -14.35 -8.26 12.15
C LEU A 3 -14.29 -8.20 13.68
N LEU A 4 -14.25 -9.36 14.33
CA LEU A 4 -13.95 -9.45 15.76
C LEU A 4 -12.44 -9.62 15.93
N TYR A 5 -11.81 -8.77 16.75
CA TYR A 5 -10.38 -8.84 17.01
C TYR A 5 -10.06 -8.63 18.49
N GLY A 6 -8.94 -9.16 18.95
CA GLY A 6 -8.50 -9.08 20.33
C GLY A 6 -7.57 -10.21 20.75
N PRO A 7 -7.07 -10.20 21.99
CA PRO A 7 -6.25 -11.30 22.52
C PRO A 7 -7.05 -12.61 22.54
N ALA A 8 -6.41 -13.77 22.38
CA ALA A 8 -7.12 -15.07 22.40
C ALA A 8 -8.03 -15.31 23.62
N LYS A 9 -7.74 -14.64 24.76
CA LYS A 9 -8.56 -14.69 25.98
C LYS A 9 -9.93 -14.01 25.82
N SER A 10 -10.08 -13.06 24.89
CA SER A 10 -11.34 -12.34 24.68
C SER A 10 -12.39 -13.15 23.93
N PHE A 11 -11.98 -14.25 23.29
CA PHE A 11 -12.86 -15.17 22.56
C PHE A 11 -13.30 -16.38 23.40
N ARG A 12 -12.90 -16.44 24.68
CA ARG A 12 -13.20 -17.56 25.57
C ARG A 12 -14.24 -17.17 26.59
N THR A 13 -15.11 -18.11 26.97
CA THR A 13 -16.03 -17.93 28.09
C THR A 13 -15.25 -17.66 29.37
N ALA A 14 -15.64 -16.62 30.11
CA ALA A 14 -14.98 -16.28 31.36
C ALA A 14 -15.19 -17.39 32.41
N LYS A 15 -14.14 -17.67 33.20
CA LYS A 15 -14.25 -18.55 34.35
C LYS A 15 -15.23 -17.96 35.38
N PRO A 16 -15.97 -18.78 36.13
CA PRO A 16 -16.87 -18.30 37.18
C PRO A 16 -16.13 -17.34 38.13
N GLY A 17 -16.72 -16.17 38.39
CA GLY A 17 -16.16 -15.14 39.28
C GLY A 17 -15.08 -14.23 38.66
N LYS A 18 -14.72 -14.40 37.38
CA LYS A 18 -13.82 -13.46 36.67
C LYS A 18 -14.59 -12.60 35.67
N LYS A 19 -14.24 -11.30 35.59
CA LYS A 19 -14.78 -10.40 34.58
C LYS A 19 -14.43 -10.91 33.18
N ALA A 20 -15.43 -11.03 32.32
CA ALA A 20 -15.25 -11.32 30.90
C ALA A 20 -14.72 -10.08 30.19
N THR A 21 -13.66 -10.24 29.40
CA THR A 21 -13.25 -9.27 28.37
C THR A 21 -13.80 -9.76 27.04
N GLY A 22 -14.77 -9.05 26.45
CA GLY A 22 -15.29 -9.39 25.12
C GLY A 22 -14.31 -8.99 24.00
N PRO A 23 -14.46 -9.55 22.79
CA PRO A 23 -13.67 -9.12 21.64
C PRO A 23 -14.08 -7.72 21.18
N SER A 24 -13.14 -6.96 20.63
CA SER A 24 -13.42 -5.68 19.97
C SER A 24 -14.05 -5.92 18.59
N VAL A 25 -14.90 -5.00 18.16
CA VAL A 25 -15.57 -5.06 16.84
C VAL A 25 -15.00 -3.94 15.96
N LEU A 26 -14.53 -4.31 14.76
CA LEU A 26 -14.22 -3.38 13.68
C LEU A 26 -15.21 -3.62 12.53
N ILE A 27 -15.88 -2.57 12.06
CA ILE A 27 -16.75 -2.65 10.89
C ILE A 27 -15.97 -2.11 9.70
N ILE A 28 -15.69 -2.96 8.71
CA ILE A 28 -15.04 -2.58 7.47
C ILE A 28 -16.12 -2.43 6.38
N PRO A 29 -16.47 -1.21 5.94
CA PRO A 29 -17.46 -0.99 4.88
C PRO A 29 -16.93 -1.50 3.54
N THR A 30 -17.77 -2.18 2.76
CA THR A 30 -17.34 -2.83 1.51
C THR A 30 -16.92 -1.83 0.43
N TYR A 31 -17.66 -0.72 0.28
CA TYR A 31 -17.46 0.30 -0.76
C TYR A 31 -16.60 1.49 -0.31
N ARG A 32 -15.73 1.30 0.69
CA ARG A 32 -14.76 2.33 1.11
C ARG A 32 -13.33 1.86 0.91
N ALA A 33 -12.50 2.79 0.43
CA ALA A 33 -11.10 2.60 0.06
C ALA A 33 -10.23 3.81 0.44
N GLY A 34 -10.55 4.46 1.57
CA GLY A 34 -9.71 5.51 2.14
C GLY A 34 -8.44 4.95 2.78
N ALA A 35 -7.52 5.86 3.16
CA ALA A 35 -6.23 5.51 3.75
C ALA A 35 -6.30 4.74 5.08
N THR A 36 -7.43 4.78 5.78
CA THR A 36 -7.69 3.93 6.96
C THR A 36 -8.24 2.56 6.58
N ASP A 37 -9.10 2.51 5.55
CA ASP A 37 -9.78 1.28 5.13
C ASP A 37 -8.81 0.22 4.59
N ILE A 38 -7.72 0.64 3.94
CA ILE A 38 -6.67 -0.27 3.44
C ILE A 38 -6.00 -0.99 4.62
N GLY A 39 -5.61 -0.23 5.65
CA GLY A 39 -4.97 -0.77 6.86
C GLY A 39 -5.88 -1.68 7.68
N ASP A 40 -7.17 -1.37 7.71
CA ASP A 40 -8.18 -2.19 8.38
C ASP A 40 -8.39 -3.54 7.69
N ARG A 41 -8.16 -3.62 6.36
CA ARG A 41 -8.26 -4.86 5.58
C ARG A 41 -7.01 -5.72 5.69
N VAL A 42 -5.83 -5.10 5.68
CA VAL A 42 -4.54 -5.80 5.75
C VAL A 42 -3.63 -5.09 6.74
N ALA A 43 -3.69 -5.49 8.01
CA ALA A 43 -2.99 -4.81 9.09
C ALA A 43 -1.46 -4.69 8.89
N SER A 44 -0.85 -5.65 8.16
CA SER A 44 0.59 -5.64 7.88
C SER A 44 1.04 -4.47 7.00
N VAL A 45 0.15 -3.86 6.20
CA VAL A 45 0.51 -2.73 5.32
C VAL A 45 0.63 -1.40 6.08
N CYS A 46 0.02 -1.32 7.28
CA CYS A 46 0.08 -0.12 8.12
C CYS A 46 1.51 0.28 8.53
N ILE A 47 2.49 -0.62 8.41
CA ILE A 47 3.88 -0.36 8.78
C ILE A 47 4.52 0.76 7.95
N PHE A 48 4.04 0.98 6.72
CA PHE A 48 4.57 1.98 5.80
C PHE A 48 3.84 3.32 5.84
N LYS A 49 2.66 3.38 6.47
CA LYS A 49 1.79 4.56 6.47
C LYS A 49 2.46 5.86 6.93
N ASN A 50 3.38 5.76 7.89
CA ASN A 50 4.10 6.92 8.45
C ASN A 50 5.59 6.92 8.06
N LYS A 51 5.96 6.19 7.00
CA LYS A 51 7.33 6.11 6.52
C LYS A 51 7.48 6.98 5.29
N VAL A 52 8.57 7.74 5.27
CA VAL A 52 9.05 8.42 4.07
C VAL A 52 10.13 7.55 3.47
N ILE A 53 9.94 7.13 2.22
CA ILE A 53 10.89 6.25 1.52
C ILE A 53 11.39 6.98 0.28
N ALA A 54 12.70 7.07 0.14
CA ALA A 54 13.36 7.63 -1.04
C ALA A 54 13.96 6.52 -1.89
N ILE A 55 13.70 6.56 -3.20
CA ILE A 55 14.20 5.61 -4.20
C ILE A 55 15.03 6.38 -5.22
N PHE A 56 16.29 5.98 -5.35
CA PHE A 56 17.22 6.52 -6.33
C PHE A 56 17.36 5.52 -7.48
N GLY A 57 16.89 5.91 -8.65
CA GLY A 57 16.78 5.08 -9.84
C GLY A 57 15.39 4.46 -9.98
N MET A 58 14.74 4.71 -11.11
CA MET A 58 13.44 4.22 -11.53
C MET A 58 13.56 3.28 -12.73
N GLY A 59 14.63 2.49 -12.76
CA GLY A 59 14.85 1.43 -13.74
C GLY A 59 14.03 0.16 -13.46
N ALA A 60 14.53 -0.98 -13.92
CA ALA A 60 13.85 -2.29 -13.83
C ALA A 60 13.56 -2.77 -12.39
N ILE A 61 14.24 -2.22 -11.39
CA ILE A 61 14.06 -2.59 -9.97
C ILE A 61 13.31 -1.50 -9.22
N GLY A 62 13.75 -0.25 -9.35
CA GLY A 62 13.17 0.85 -8.57
C GLY A 62 11.72 1.15 -8.93
N ALA A 63 11.33 1.02 -10.22
CA ALA A 63 9.95 1.27 -10.63
C ALA A 63 8.97 0.23 -10.06
N PRO A 64 9.20 -1.10 -10.18
CA PRO A 64 8.34 -2.08 -9.51
C PRO A 64 8.30 -1.89 -7.99
N VAL A 65 9.44 -1.59 -7.34
CA VAL A 65 9.49 -1.35 -5.89
C VAL A 65 8.63 -0.15 -5.49
N ALA A 66 8.66 0.94 -6.25
CA ALA A 66 7.83 2.11 -5.97
C ALA A 66 6.33 1.80 -6.08
N ILE A 67 5.92 1.05 -7.12
CA ILE A 67 4.53 0.63 -7.32
C ILE A 67 4.07 -0.29 -6.19
N GLU A 68 4.89 -1.27 -5.80
CA GLU A 68 4.58 -2.18 -4.69
C GLU A 68 4.50 -1.44 -3.35
N LEU A 69 5.39 -0.49 -3.08
CA LEU A 69 5.31 0.31 -1.85
C LEU A 69 4.03 1.17 -1.81
N ALA A 70 3.65 1.75 -2.95
CA ALA A 70 2.41 2.50 -3.08
C ALA A 70 1.18 1.61 -2.82
N LEU A 71 1.11 0.43 -3.46
CA LEU A 71 0.08 -0.58 -3.25
C LEU A 71 -0.02 -1.00 -1.78
N ASN A 72 1.12 -1.11 -1.10
CA ASN A 72 1.22 -1.45 0.33
C ASN A 72 1.08 -0.23 1.26
N GLY A 73 0.48 0.87 0.80
CA GLY A 73 0.07 1.98 1.65
C GLY A 73 1.21 2.90 2.12
N CYS A 74 2.34 2.93 1.41
CA CYS A 74 3.33 3.99 1.60
C CYS A 74 2.83 5.29 1.00
N SER A 75 2.46 6.26 1.85
CA SER A 75 1.90 7.55 1.41
C SER A 75 2.93 8.62 1.07
N HIS A 76 4.22 8.33 1.26
CA HIS A 76 5.30 9.30 1.07
C HIS A 76 6.49 8.67 0.34
N LEU A 77 6.40 8.65 -0.99
CA LEU A 77 7.45 8.17 -1.88
C LEU A 77 8.17 9.34 -2.55
N ILE A 78 9.50 9.38 -2.39
CA ILE A 78 10.38 10.32 -3.09
C ILE A 78 11.14 9.52 -4.15
N VAL A 79 10.88 9.77 -5.42
CA VAL A 79 11.53 9.06 -6.53
C VAL A 79 12.45 9.98 -7.31
N ILE A 80 13.65 9.51 -7.61
CA ILE A 80 14.69 10.28 -8.33
C ILE A 80 15.22 9.43 -9.47
N ASP A 81 15.02 9.91 -10.70
CA ASP A 81 15.64 9.37 -11.91
C ASP A 81 15.65 10.48 -12.97
N HIS A 82 16.70 10.53 -13.78
CA HIS A 82 16.88 11.53 -14.83
C HIS A 82 16.55 11.01 -16.23
N ASP A 83 16.28 9.71 -16.35
CA ASP A 83 16.12 8.99 -17.60
C ASP A 83 14.66 8.97 -18.08
N ILE A 84 14.50 8.63 -19.36
CA ILE A 84 13.23 8.56 -20.07
C ILE A 84 12.88 7.10 -20.35
N VAL A 85 11.58 6.82 -20.48
CA VAL A 85 11.10 5.50 -20.88
C VAL A 85 11.32 5.31 -22.39
N GLU A 86 12.34 4.53 -22.74
CA GLU A 86 12.57 4.07 -24.11
C GLU A 86 11.81 2.77 -24.41
N PRO A 87 11.46 2.49 -25.68
CA PRO A 87 10.83 1.23 -26.07
C PRO A 87 11.56 -0.02 -25.58
N GLY A 88 12.91 0.00 -25.62
CA GLY A 88 13.75 -1.10 -25.15
C GLY A 88 13.68 -1.37 -23.64
N ASN A 89 13.20 -0.42 -22.83
CA ASN A 89 13.03 -0.64 -21.39
C ASN A 89 11.83 -1.54 -21.08
N SER A 90 10.81 -1.57 -21.94
CA SER A 90 9.51 -2.21 -21.68
C SER A 90 9.57 -3.70 -21.38
N ILE A 91 10.63 -4.40 -21.82
CA ILE A 91 10.82 -5.83 -21.54
C ILE A 91 11.07 -6.12 -20.05
N ARG A 92 11.52 -5.12 -19.29
CA ARG A 92 11.98 -5.26 -17.89
C ARG A 92 11.46 -4.14 -16.99
N TRP A 93 10.67 -3.22 -17.52
CA TRP A 93 10.15 -2.06 -16.84
C TRP A 93 8.63 -2.18 -16.73
N PRO A 94 8.01 -1.79 -15.60
CA PRO A 94 6.65 -2.23 -15.28
C PRO A 94 5.54 -1.59 -16.12
N LEU A 95 5.81 -0.47 -16.82
CA LEU A 95 4.82 0.16 -17.70
C LEU A 95 5.17 -0.03 -19.18
N GLY A 96 4.13 -0.01 -20.01
CA GLY A 96 4.22 -0.30 -21.44
C GLY A 96 4.32 0.93 -22.34
N ALA A 97 3.89 0.75 -23.60
CA ALA A 97 4.03 1.73 -24.67
C ALA A 97 3.37 3.09 -24.40
N THR A 98 2.37 3.13 -23.52
CA THR A 98 1.71 4.38 -23.10
C THR A 98 2.64 5.33 -22.35
N ALA A 99 3.77 4.83 -21.81
CA ALA A 99 4.74 5.62 -21.06
C ALA A 99 5.95 6.06 -21.90
N TRP A 100 6.08 5.61 -23.15
CA TRP A 100 7.26 5.90 -23.97
C TRP A 100 7.47 7.40 -24.18
N GLY A 101 8.73 7.84 -24.10
CA GLY A 101 9.10 9.26 -24.22
C GLY A 101 8.84 10.08 -22.95
N MET A 102 8.19 9.52 -21.92
CA MET A 102 8.01 10.20 -20.64
C MET A 102 9.23 10.03 -19.74
N ARG A 103 9.47 10.99 -18.84
CA ARG A 103 10.40 10.79 -17.72
C ARG A 103 9.92 9.61 -16.89
N LYS A 104 10.83 8.70 -16.50
CA LYS A 104 10.49 7.51 -15.71
C LYS A 104 9.79 7.88 -14.39
N THR A 105 10.27 8.93 -13.73
CA THR A 105 9.66 9.46 -12.50
C THR A 105 8.23 9.92 -12.73
N THR A 106 7.97 10.68 -13.79
CA THR A 106 6.61 11.17 -14.13
C THR A 106 5.67 10.02 -14.45
N ALA A 107 6.12 9.04 -15.25
CA ALA A 107 5.29 7.92 -15.65
C ALA A 107 4.88 7.04 -14.45
N VAL A 108 5.83 6.74 -13.54
CA VAL A 108 5.50 5.97 -12.32
C VAL A 108 4.61 6.77 -11.38
N LYS A 109 4.88 8.08 -11.21
CA LYS A 109 4.03 8.95 -10.40
C LYS A 109 2.58 8.93 -10.90
N GLN A 110 2.38 9.16 -12.20
CA GLN A 110 1.05 9.18 -12.79
C GLN A 110 0.34 7.83 -12.65
N HIS A 111 1.05 6.72 -12.88
CA HIS A 111 0.49 5.38 -12.70
C HIS A 111 0.06 5.12 -11.26
N VAL A 112 0.91 5.45 -10.28
CA VAL A 112 0.60 5.27 -8.86
C VAL A 112 -0.59 6.13 -8.44
N GLU A 113 -0.60 7.41 -8.79
CA GLU A 113 -1.68 8.35 -8.44
C GLU A 113 -3.02 7.97 -9.12
N SER A 114 -2.99 7.33 -10.30
CA SER A 114 -4.21 6.88 -10.98
C SER A 114 -4.80 5.58 -10.41
N GLU A 115 -3.94 4.68 -9.91
CA GLU A 115 -4.34 3.35 -9.44
C GLU A 115 -4.60 3.29 -7.93
N TYR A 116 -3.86 4.08 -7.13
CA TYR A 116 -3.85 3.96 -5.66
C TYR A 116 -4.21 5.28 -4.99
N THR A 117 -5.17 5.23 -4.06
CA THR A 117 -5.59 6.40 -3.29
C THR A 117 -4.65 6.67 -2.11
N GLY A 118 -4.23 7.92 -1.94
CA GLY A 118 -3.50 8.36 -0.73
C GLY A 118 -1.99 8.15 -0.77
N VAL A 119 -1.42 8.03 -1.97
CA VAL A 119 0.02 7.98 -2.25
C VAL A 119 0.46 9.27 -2.95
#